data_AF-S1RLK0-F1
#
_entry.id   AF-S1RLK0-F1
#
_cell.length_a   1.000
_cell.length_b   1.000
_cell.length_c   1.000
_cell.angle_alpha   90.00
_cell.angle_beta   90.00
_cell.angle_gamma   90.00
#
_symmetry.space_group_name_H-M   'P 1'
#
loop_
_entity.id
_entity.type
_entity.pdbx_description
1 polymer ?
#
loop_
_entity_poly.entity_id
_entity_poly.type
_entity_poly.pdbx_seq_one_letter_code
_entity_poly.pdbx_strand_id
1 'polypeptide(L)'
;MMIIDNLKLLAEFRHLADNVFIQVFIWLVLFDVFTGISKGLLGKQGNSTKGLLGIVKHLLVVLLVVVAYPYLRIMDLTMMANAFVIFYIAVYGISVTENLGQLGLPLPKFVVDHLEKLKNAADKGDDGK
;
A
#
# COMPACT_ATOMS: atom_id res chain seq x y z
N MET A 1 7.51 -0.24 -33.67
CA MET A 1 6.97 0.83 -32.79
C MET A 1 5.70 0.28 -32.15
N MET A 2 5.64 0.22 -30.81
CA MET A 2 4.41 -0.18 -30.13
C MET A 2 3.43 0.99 -30.24
N ILE A 3 2.36 0.83 -31.00
CA ILE A 3 1.27 1.80 -31.06
C ILE A 3 0.33 1.46 -29.92
N ILE A 4 0.22 2.37 -28.95
CA ILE A 4 -0.72 2.23 -27.84
C ILE A 4 -2.13 2.37 -28.41
N ASP A 5 -2.88 1.27 -28.38
CA ASP A 5 -4.29 1.26 -28.78
C ASP A 5 -5.14 1.77 -27.61
N ASN A 6 -5.67 2.97 -27.76
CA ASN A 6 -6.48 3.62 -26.72
C ASN A 6 -7.73 2.81 -26.37
N LEU A 7 -8.30 2.03 -27.30
CA LEU A 7 -9.45 1.18 -27.01
C LEU A 7 -9.05 -0.01 -26.13
N LYS A 8 -7.89 -0.62 -26.40
CA LYS A 8 -7.34 -1.68 -25.54
C LYS A 8 -6.94 -1.14 -24.16
N LEU A 9 -6.35 0.06 -24.11
CA LEU A 9 -5.99 0.69 -22.85
C LEU A 9 -7.22 0.95 -21.98
N LEU A 10 -8.30 1.48 -22.57
CA LEU A 10 -9.58 1.67 -21.86
C LEU A 10 -10.17 0.34 -21.34
N ALA A 11 -10.00 -0.76 -22.07
CA ALA A 11 -10.41 -2.08 -21.59
C ALA A 11 -9.59 -2.53 -20.37
N GLU A 12 -8.27 -2.32 -20.36
CA GLU A 12 -7.43 -2.61 -19.19
C GLU A 12 -7.78 -1.74 -17.97
N PHE A 13 -8.19 -0.48 -18.17
CA PHE A 13 -8.73 0.34 -17.07
C PHE A 13 -10.02 -0.24 -16.48
N ARG A 14 -10.88 -0.87 -17.28
CA ARG A 14 -12.06 -1.58 -16.75
C ARG A 14 -11.65 -2.82 -15.96
N HIS A 15 -10.64 -3.55 -16.44
CA HIS A 15 -10.11 -4.73 -15.76
C HIS A 15 -9.51 -4.43 -14.38
N LEU A 16 -9.13 -3.18 -14.08
CA LEU A 16 -8.76 -2.78 -12.71
C LEU A 16 -9.85 -3.10 -11.69
N ALA A 17 -11.13 -2.83 -12.03
CA ALA A 17 -12.24 -3.03 -11.11
C ALA A 17 -12.55 -4.52 -10.87
N ASP A 18 -12.31 -5.36 -11.87
CA ASP A 18 -12.57 -6.81 -11.81
C ASP A 18 -11.40 -7.60 -11.21
N ASN A 19 -10.21 -6.99 -11.13
CA ASN A 19 -9.01 -7.68 -10.66
C ASN A 19 -8.99 -7.81 -9.13
N VAL A 20 -8.91 -9.06 -8.65
CA VAL A 20 -8.89 -9.36 -7.20
C VAL A 20 -7.71 -8.70 -6.45
N PHE A 21 -6.52 -8.61 -7.05
CA PHE A 21 -5.37 -7.97 -6.39
C PHE A 21 -5.59 -6.46 -6.26
N ILE A 22 -6.16 -5.82 -7.27
CA ILE A 22 -6.51 -4.39 -7.20
C ILE A 22 -7.59 -4.15 -6.14
N GLN A 23 -8.62 -5.00 -6.09
CA GLN A 23 -9.66 -4.91 -5.06
C GLN A 23 -9.08 -5.03 -3.65
N VAL A 24 -8.26 -6.06 -3.40
CA VAL A 24 -7.57 -6.25 -2.11
C VAL A 24 -6.68 -5.06 -1.78
N PHE A 25 -5.90 -4.56 -2.75
CA PHE A 25 -5.06 -3.38 -2.57
C PHE A 25 -5.89 -2.16 -2.14
N ILE A 26 -6.97 -1.83 -2.85
CA ILE A 26 -7.81 -0.67 -2.52
C ILE A 26 -8.42 -0.81 -1.13
N TRP A 27 -8.98 -1.98 -0.79
CA TRP A 27 -9.52 -2.23 0.54
C TRP A 27 -8.47 -2.09 1.64
N LEU A 28 -7.26 -2.56 1.39
CA LEU A 28 -6.16 -2.48 2.34
C LEU A 28 -5.69 -1.04 2.57
N VAL A 29 -5.62 -0.22 1.51
CA VAL A 29 -5.32 1.22 1.62
C VAL A 29 -6.41 1.95 2.42
N LEU A 30 -7.68 1.67 2.13
CA LEU A 30 -8.80 2.28 2.87
C LEU A 30 -8.75 1.91 4.36
N PHE A 31 -8.45 0.65 4.66
CA PHE A 31 -8.30 0.17 6.03
C PHE A 31 -7.07 0.77 6.72
N ASP A 32 -5.96 0.96 6.00
CA ASP A 32 -4.76 1.63 6.51
C ASP A 32 -5.04 3.08 6.88
N VAL A 33 -5.73 3.83 6.01
CA VAL A 33 -6.16 5.21 6.30
C VAL A 33 -7.06 5.24 7.54
N PHE A 34 -8.04 4.34 7.61
CA PHE A 34 -8.97 4.28 8.74
C PHE A 34 -8.27 3.96 10.07
N THR A 35 -7.39 2.96 10.09
CA THR A 35 -6.63 2.57 11.28
C THR A 35 -5.61 3.65 11.68
N GLY A 36 -4.96 4.29 10.70
CA GLY A 36 -4.04 5.41 10.92
C GLY A 36 -4.73 6.64 11.54
N ILE A 37 -5.92 7.00 11.08
CA ILE A 37 -6.73 8.08 11.67
C ILE A 37 -7.13 7.69 13.10
N SER A 38 -7.65 6.47 13.30
CA SER A 38 -8.09 5.98 14.62
C SER A 38 -6.97 6.06 15.66
N LYS A 39 -5.76 5.65 15.27
CA LYS A 39 -4.55 5.74 16.10
C LYS A 39 -4.22 7.18 16.47
N GLY A 40 -4.30 8.11 15.52
CA GLY A 40 -4.04 9.53 15.75
C GLY A 40 -5.00 10.18 16.76
N LEU A 41 -6.27 9.74 16.76
CA LEU A 41 -7.30 10.20 17.71
C LEU A 41 -7.07 9.67 19.12
N LEU A 42 -6.76 8.38 19.27
CA LEU A 42 -6.56 7.74 20.57
C LEU A 42 -5.24 8.17 21.25
N GLY A 43 -4.20 8.47 20.46
CA GLY A 43 -2.89 8.90 20.97
C GLY A 43 -2.82 10.33 21.51
N LYS A 44 -3.92 11.11 21.46
CA LYS A 44 -4.00 12.53 21.91
C LYS A 44 -2.95 13.51 21.34
N GLN A 45 -2.21 13.11 20.29
CA GLN A 45 -1.18 13.92 19.62
C GLN A 45 -1.52 14.18 18.14
N GLY A 46 -2.80 14.39 17.84
CA GLY A 46 -3.31 14.60 16.48
C GLY A 46 -2.77 15.88 15.84
N ASN A 47 -1.60 15.81 15.22
CA ASN A 47 -1.09 16.88 14.37
C ASN A 47 -1.75 16.75 12.99
N SER A 48 -2.70 17.66 12.71
CA SER A 48 -3.46 17.71 11.45
C SER A 48 -2.56 17.70 10.21
N THR A 49 -1.40 18.36 10.27
CA THR A 49 -0.41 18.38 9.18
C THR A 49 0.18 17.00 8.90
N LYS A 50 0.46 16.21 9.96
CA LYS A 50 0.95 14.83 9.79
C LYS A 50 -0.13 13.92 9.21
N GLY A 51 -1.39 14.09 9.64
CA GLY A 51 -2.53 13.35 9.10
C GLY A 51 -2.77 13.62 7.62
N LEU A 52 -2.76 14.90 7.22
CA LEU A 52 -2.91 15.29 5.82
C LEU A 52 -1.79 14.72 4.94
N LEU A 53 -0.53 14.79 5.42
CA LEU A 53 0.60 14.24 4.68
C LEU A 53 0.47 12.72 4.49
N GLY A 54 -0.05 11.99 5.48
CA GLY A 54 -0.36 10.56 5.36
C GLY A 54 -1.38 10.28 4.26
N ILE A 55 -2.51 10.99 4.26
CA ILE A 55 -3.56 10.85 3.25
C ILE A 55 -3.01 11.14 1.84
N VAL A 56 -2.22 12.21 1.68
CA VAL A 56 -1.59 12.55 0.39
C VAL A 56 -0.68 11.41 -0.10
N LYS A 57 0.15 10.83 0.78
CA LYS A 57 0.99 9.67 0.41
C LYS A 57 0.14 8.50 -0.09
N HIS A 58 -0.95 8.19 0.61
CA HIS A 58 -1.82 7.10 0.20
C HIS A 58 -2.48 7.33 -1.16
N LEU A 59 -2.99 8.54 -1.40
CA LEU A 59 -3.56 8.94 -2.69
C LEU A 59 -2.53 8.84 -3.83
N LEU A 60 -1.30 9.30 -3.61
CA LEU A 60 -0.23 9.23 -4.62
C LEU A 60 0.10 7.77 -5.00
N VAL A 61 0.14 6.87 -4.01
CA VAL A 61 0.40 5.45 -4.28
C VAL A 61 -0.77 4.78 -5.00
N VAL A 62 -2.02 5.10 -4.63
CA VAL A 62 -3.21 4.61 -5.36
C VAL A 62 -3.18 5.08 -6.81
N LEU A 63 -2.90 6.37 -7.05
CA LEU A 63 -2.77 6.91 -8.41
C LEU A 63 -1.65 6.21 -9.18
N LEU A 64 -0.50 5.99 -8.55
CA LEU A 64 0.61 5.27 -9.17
C LEU A 64 0.20 3.85 -9.60
N VAL A 65 -0.54 3.11 -8.77
CA VAL A 65 -1.00 1.76 -9.10
C VAL A 65 -2.04 1.78 -10.22
N VAL A 66 -3.04 2.65 -10.13
CA VAL A 66 -4.11 2.79 -11.13
C VAL A 66 -3.55 3.20 -12.50
N VAL A 67 -2.52 4.04 -12.53
CA VAL A 67 -1.84 4.41 -13.78
C VAL A 67 -0.94 3.28 -14.25
N ALA A 68 -0.01 2.79 -13.44
CA ALA A 68 1.01 1.86 -13.92
C ALA A 68 0.45 0.49 -14.35
N TYR A 69 -0.57 -0.03 -13.68
CA TYR A 69 -1.06 -1.39 -13.92
C TYR A 69 -1.60 -1.62 -15.34
N PRO A 70 -2.50 -0.78 -15.90
CA PRO A 70 -2.97 -0.94 -17.28
C PRO A 70 -1.86 -0.82 -18.33
N TYR A 71 -0.86 0.04 -18.10
CA TYR A 71 0.29 0.15 -19.01
C TYR A 71 1.18 -1.09 -18.97
N LEU A 72 1.43 -1.66 -17.78
CA LEU A 72 2.17 -2.92 -17.70
C LEU A 72 1.41 -4.06 -18.40
N ARG A 73 0.08 -4.06 -18.33
CA ARG A 73 -0.77 -5.04 -19.00
C ARG A 73 -0.74 -4.91 -20.53
N ILE A 74 -0.86 -3.70 -21.08
CA ILE A 74 -0.81 -3.49 -22.54
C ILE A 74 0.59 -3.76 -23.14
N MET A 75 1.64 -3.74 -22.31
CA MET A 75 3.00 -4.13 -22.68
C MET A 75 3.24 -5.66 -22.58
N ASP A 76 2.17 -6.45 -22.37
CA ASP A 76 2.23 -7.91 -22.15
C ASP A 76 3.03 -8.32 -20.88
N LEU A 77 3.27 -7.39 -19.95
CA LEU A 77 3.99 -7.61 -18.70
C LEU A 77 3.05 -7.97 -17.53
N THR A 78 2.08 -8.85 -17.77
CA THR A 78 1.04 -9.21 -16.78
C THR A 78 1.62 -9.70 -15.45
N MET A 79 2.65 -10.55 -15.49
CA MET A 79 3.29 -11.06 -14.27
C MET A 79 3.92 -9.92 -13.46
N MET A 80 4.54 -8.96 -14.14
CA MET A 80 5.13 -7.77 -13.50
C MET A 80 4.04 -6.84 -12.96
N ALA A 81 2.94 -6.64 -13.68
CA ALA A 81 1.78 -5.86 -13.22
C ALA A 81 1.21 -6.43 -11.91
N ASN A 82 1.04 -7.75 -11.84
CA ASN A 82 0.55 -8.42 -10.64
C ASN A 82 1.57 -8.35 -9.50
N ALA A 83 2.85 -8.62 -9.76
CA ALA A 83 3.91 -8.52 -8.76
C ALA A 83 4.01 -7.09 -8.19
N PHE A 84 3.84 -6.08 -9.04
CA PHE A 84 3.83 -4.67 -8.65
C PHE A 84 2.68 -4.34 -7.70
N VAL A 85 1.46 -4.83 -7.95
CA VAL A 85 0.33 -4.64 -7.04
C VAL A 85 0.53 -5.43 -5.74
N ILE A 86 1.00 -6.67 -5.82
CA ILE A 86 1.28 -7.52 -4.65
C ILE A 86 2.35 -6.88 -3.75
N PHE A 87 3.36 -6.24 -4.33
CA PHE A 87 4.35 -5.47 -3.58
C PHE A 87 3.68 -4.38 -2.74
N TYR A 88 2.77 -3.59 -3.33
CA TYR A 88 2.05 -2.57 -2.58
C TYR A 88 1.05 -3.16 -1.57
N ILE A 89 0.42 -4.29 -1.86
CA ILE A 89 -0.38 -5.03 -0.87
C ILE A 89 0.48 -5.37 0.35
N ALA A 90 1.70 -5.87 0.15
CA ALA A 90 2.61 -6.17 1.26
C ALA A 90 3.00 -4.91 2.05
N VAL A 91 3.34 -3.82 1.36
CA VAL A 91 3.66 -2.52 1.99
C VAL A 91 2.51 -2.01 2.85
N TYR A 92 1.28 -2.02 2.33
CA TYR A 92 0.10 -1.58 3.08
C TYR A 92 -0.30 -2.57 4.18
N GLY A 93 -0.08 -3.87 3.97
CA GLY A 93 -0.33 -4.90 4.99
C GLY A 93 0.55 -4.69 6.22
N ILE A 94 1.81 -4.30 6.02
CA ILE A 94 2.72 -3.93 7.11
C ILE A 94 2.20 -2.68 7.83
N SER A 95 1.86 -1.61 7.10
CA SER A 95 1.34 -0.35 7.70
C SER A 95 0.08 -0.57 8.54
N VAL A 96 -0.88 -1.34 8.01
CA VAL A 96 -2.10 -1.72 8.74
C VAL A 96 -1.74 -2.45 10.03
N THR A 97 -0.85 -3.43 9.95
CA THR A 97 -0.45 -4.24 11.10
C THR A 97 0.18 -3.36 12.19
N GLU A 98 1.05 -2.42 11.81
CA GLU A 98 1.63 -1.47 12.76
C GLU A 98 0.57 -0.59 13.41
N ASN A 99 -0.41 -0.10 12.64
CA ASN A 99 -1.51 0.71 13.17
C ASN A 99 -2.38 -0.09 14.14
N LEU A 100 -2.72 -1.35 13.82
CA LEU A 100 -3.48 -2.24 14.71
C LEU A 100 -2.73 -2.54 16.02
N GLY A 101 -1.42 -2.79 15.95
CA GLY A 101 -0.60 -3.05 17.14
C GLY A 101 -0.55 -1.84 18.07
N GLN A 102 -0.46 -0.64 17.53
CA GLN A 102 -0.49 0.60 18.32
C GLN A 102 -1.88 0.94 18.88
N LEU A 103 -2.93 0.42 18.26
CA LEU A 103 -4.30 0.47 18.78
C LEU A 103 -4.56 -0.57 19.88
N GLY A 104 -3.59 -1.45 20.17
CA GLY A 104 -3.71 -2.51 21.18
C GLY A 104 -4.59 -3.68 20.74
N LEU A 105 -4.84 -3.82 19.44
CA LEU A 105 -5.59 -4.96 18.91
C LEU A 105 -4.71 -6.23 18.94
N PRO A 106 -5.29 -7.40 19.25
CA PRO A 106 -4.54 -8.64 19.35
C PRO A 106 -3.97 -9.01 17.98
N LEU A 107 -2.63 -9.05 17.89
CA LEU A 107 -1.91 -9.51 16.70
C LEU A 107 -1.23 -10.85 16.98
N PRO A 108 -1.12 -11.73 15.97
CA PRO A 108 -0.37 -12.97 16.12
C PRO A 108 1.10 -12.69 16.49
N LYS A 109 1.63 -13.43 17.47
CA LYS A 109 2.99 -13.19 17.99
C LYS A 109 4.07 -13.21 16.90
N PHE A 110 3.95 -14.11 15.92
CA PHE A 110 4.90 -14.21 14.81
C PHE A 110 5.00 -12.93 13.97
N VAL A 111 3.90 -12.16 13.88
CA VAL A 111 3.82 -10.91 13.13
C VAL A 111 4.55 -9.81 13.88
N VAL A 112 4.27 -9.67 15.18
CA VAL A 112 4.93 -8.69 16.06
C VAL A 112 6.44 -8.94 16.09
N ASP A 113 6.85 -10.19 16.30
CA ASP A 113 8.26 -10.58 16.37
C ASP A 113 9.02 -10.26 15.06
N HIS A 114 8.38 -10.38 13.90
CA HIS A 114 9.00 -10.06 12.61
C HIS A 114 9.08 -8.56 12.36
N LEU A 115 8.03 -7.80 12.67
CA LEU A 115 8.05 -6.34 12.53
C LEU A 115 9.11 -5.70 13.43
N GLU A 116 9.25 -6.17 14.67
CA GLU A 116 10.31 -5.71 15.57
C GLU A 116 11.71 -6.01 15.01
N LYS A 117 11.92 -7.21 14.44
CA LYS A 117 13.19 -7.55 13.78
C LYS A 117 13.49 -6.66 12.58
N LEU A 118 12.49 -6.36 11.75
CA LEU A 118 12.65 -5.47 10.59
C LEU A 118 13.01 -4.04 11.03
N LYS A 119 12.33 -3.52 12.07
CA LYS A 119 12.65 -2.22 12.65
C LYS A 119 14.09 -2.18 13.21
N ASN A 120 14.47 -3.19 13.97
CA ASN A 120 15.82 -3.31 14.53
C ASN A 120 16.91 -3.45 13.44
N ALA A 121 16.59 -4.06 12.30
CA ALA A 121 17.51 -4.17 11.16
C ALA A 121 17.63 -2.83 10.41
N ALA A 122 16.53 -2.07 10.28
CA ALA A 122 16.55 -0.75 9.67
C ALA A 122 17.37 0.24 10.51
N ASP A 123 17.21 0.24 11.84
CA ASP A 123 17.94 1.14 12.75
C ASP A 123 19.45 0.83 12.78
N LYS A 124 19.85 -0.46 12.70
CA LYS A 124 21.28 -0.87 12.66
C LYS A 124 21.97 -0.62 11.32
N GLY A 125 21.22 -0.32 10.26
CA GLY A 125 21.76 0.01 8.94
C GLY A 125 22.25 1.45 8.82
N ASP A 126 21.93 2.31 9.79
CA ASP A 126 22.26 3.74 9.80
C ASP A 126 23.53 4.06 10.62
N ASP A 127 23.96 3.18 11.53
CA ASP A 127 25.19 3.33 12.34
C ASP A 127 26.48 2.92 11.59
N GLY A 128 26.40 2.71 10.27
CA GLY A 128 27.47 2.13 9.44
C GLY A 128 27.94 2.97 8.26
N LYS A 129 27.60 4.27 8.20
CA LYS A 129 28.12 5.21 7.20
C LYS A 129 28.75 6.45 7.81
#